data_AF-A0A5B8UF73-F1
#
_entry.id   AF-A0A5B8UF73-F1
#
_cell.length_a   1.000
_cell.length_b   1.000
_cell.length_c   1.000
_cell.angle_alpha   90.00
_cell.angle_beta   90.00
_cell.angle_gamma   90.00
#
_symmetry.space_group_name_H-M   'P 1'
#
loop_
_entity.id
_entity.type
_entity.pdbx_description
1 polymer ?
#
loop_
_entity_poly.entity_id
_entity_poly.type
_entity_poly.pdbx_seq_one_letter_code
_entity_poly.pdbx_strand_id
1 'polypeptide(L)'
;MNIIIGFLLVLLTACVSCNPVRRIDMKNETADTVKFIWRLNEDSLMNNPFLLSNSKKLEFTLYPPKVKAIKMSFGEGNWSPKDVQKLVGFLESFEIISPSQHIKIDSLPMLKDFLLARRRGIGGARIEIAVMRPVLNDKDAMTH
;
A
#
# COMPACT_ATOMS: atom_id res chain seq x y z
N MET A 1 -34.45 -32.82 -4.54
CA MET A 1 -34.26 -31.62 -3.70
C MET A 1 -32.98 -31.62 -2.86
N ASN A 2 -32.22 -32.73 -2.80
CA ASN A 2 -31.03 -32.84 -1.92
C ASN A 2 -29.71 -32.41 -2.57
N ILE A 3 -29.61 -32.38 -3.90
CA ILE A 3 -28.38 -32.03 -4.63
C ILE A 3 -28.14 -30.51 -4.62
N ILE A 4 -29.21 -29.70 -4.69
CA ILE A 4 -29.12 -28.24 -4.71
C ILE A 4 -28.61 -27.70 -3.36
N ILE A 5 -29.04 -28.29 -2.25
CA ILE A 5 -28.61 -27.91 -0.90
C ILE A 5 -27.12 -28.26 -0.69
N GLY A 6 -26.68 -29.42 -1.18
CA GLY A 6 -25.26 -29.82 -1.12
C GLY A 6 -24.36 -28.88 -1.91
N PHE A 7 -24.78 -28.46 -3.11
CA PHE A 7 -24.02 -27.50 -3.94
C PHE A 7 -23.96 -26.10 -3.30
N LEU A 8 -25.06 -25.67 -2.66
CA LEU A 8 -25.11 -24.40 -1.94
C LEU A 8 -24.17 -24.38 -0.72
N LEU A 9 -24.05 -25.51 0.00
CA LEU A 9 -23.13 -25.64 1.14
C LEU A 9 -21.65 -25.65 0.70
N VAL A 10 -21.34 -26.24 -0.46
CA VAL A 10 -19.98 -26.23 -1.04
C VAL A 10 -19.62 -24.82 -1.54
N LEU A 11 -20.55 -24.09 -2.15
CA LEU A 11 -20.36 -22.68 -2.52
C LEU A 11 -20.21 -21.77 -1.30
N LEU A 12 -20.99 -22.00 -0.24
CA LEU A 12 -20.89 -21.25 1.01
C LEU A 12 -19.56 -21.48 1.70
N THR A 13 -19.05 -22.72 1.76
CA THR A 13 -17.75 -23.05 2.36
C THR A 13 -16.56 -22.55 1.53
N ALA A 14 -16.67 -22.55 0.20
CA ALA A 14 -15.67 -21.95 -0.69
C ALA A 14 -15.55 -20.42 -0.53
N CYS A 15 -16.62 -19.73 -0.12
CA CYS A 15 -16.61 -18.29 0.14
C CYS A 15 -15.98 -17.89 1.48
N VAL A 16 -15.80 -18.81 2.44
CA VAL A 16 -15.29 -18.48 3.80
C VAL A 16 -13.78 -18.70 3.96
N SER A 17 -13.09 -19.32 3.00
CA SER A 17 -11.73 -19.85 3.19
C SER A 17 -10.63 -19.12 2.41
N CYS A 18 -10.76 -17.81 2.18
CA CYS A 18 -9.62 -16.99 1.78
C CYS A 18 -9.73 -15.62 2.45
N ASN A 19 -9.30 -15.53 3.72
CA ASN A 19 -9.00 -14.23 4.29
C ASN A 19 -7.90 -13.60 3.42
N PRO A 20 -8.15 -12.44 2.78
CA PRO A 20 -7.15 -11.84 1.94
C PRO A 20 -5.94 -11.42 2.79
N VAL A 21 -4.73 -11.49 2.23
CA VAL A 21 -3.54 -10.98 2.94
C VAL A 21 -3.54 -9.47 2.89
N ARG A 22 -3.49 -8.85 4.07
CA ARG A 22 -3.41 -7.41 4.25
C ARG A 22 -2.06 -6.91 3.77
N ARG A 23 -2.03 -6.02 2.78
CA ARG A 23 -0.78 -5.64 2.12
C ARG A 23 -0.66 -4.14 1.83
N ILE A 24 0.56 -3.62 1.84
CA ILE A 24 0.90 -2.30 1.30
C ILE A 24 1.88 -2.51 0.14
N ASP A 25 1.49 -2.04 -1.04
CA ASP A 25 2.27 -2.13 -2.27
C ASP A 25 2.79 -0.74 -2.61
N MET A 26 4.11 -0.59 -2.67
CA MET A 26 4.79 0.60 -3.18
C MET A 26 5.31 0.30 -4.58
N LYS A 27 4.79 0.99 -5.59
CA LYS A 27 5.10 0.74 -7.00
C LYS A 27 5.76 1.95 -7.64
N ASN A 28 6.77 1.69 -8.46
CA ASN A 28 7.41 2.68 -9.30
C ASN A 28 7.15 2.32 -10.77
N GLU A 29 6.30 3.11 -11.42
CA GLU A 29 5.94 2.94 -12.84
C GLU A 29 6.72 3.89 -13.76
N THR A 30 7.62 4.70 -13.20
CA THR A 30 8.48 5.63 -13.93
C THR A 30 9.77 4.96 -14.42
N ALA A 31 10.58 5.69 -15.17
CA ALA A 31 11.93 5.27 -15.55
C ALA A 31 12.97 5.60 -14.47
N ASP A 32 12.65 6.50 -13.55
CA ASP A 32 13.58 7.06 -12.58
C ASP A 32 13.62 6.26 -11.27
N THR A 33 14.70 6.43 -10.52
CA THR A 33 14.77 5.87 -9.17
C THR A 33 13.79 6.59 -8.24
N VAL A 34 13.01 5.82 -7.48
CA VAL A 34 12.08 6.34 -6.48
C VAL A 34 12.42 5.79 -5.12
N LYS A 35 12.39 6.65 -4.10
CA LYS A 35 12.53 6.28 -2.70
C LYS A 35 11.20 6.46 -1.98
N PHE A 36 10.83 5.46 -1.19
CA PHE A 36 9.74 5.53 -0.23
C PHE A 36 10.35 5.49 1.16
N ILE A 37 10.03 6.47 2.00
CA ILE A 37 10.55 6.56 3.36
C ILE A 37 9.37 6.64 4.32
N TRP A 38 9.27 5.66 5.21
CA TRP A 38 8.38 5.70 6.37
C TRP A 38 9.21 6.09 7.58
N ARG A 39 8.79 7.13 8.30
CA ARG A 39 9.37 7.49 9.60
C ARG A 39 8.40 7.08 10.69
N LEU A 40 8.91 6.35 11.68
CA LEU A 40 8.16 5.84 12.81
C LEU A 40 8.44 6.72 14.04
N ASN A 41 7.45 6.90 14.89
CA ASN A 41 7.61 7.61 16.16
C ASN A 41 8.55 6.86 17.14
N GLU A 42 8.52 5.53 17.06
CA GLU A 42 9.36 4.63 17.83
C GLU A 42 9.74 3.38 17.02
N ASP A 43 10.72 2.64 17.52
CA ASP A 43 11.04 1.33 16.95
C ASP A 43 9.85 0.38 17.22
N SER A 44 9.23 -0.08 16.16
CA SER A 44 7.93 -0.77 16.22
C SER A 44 8.03 -2.29 16.39
N LEU A 45 9.24 -2.86 16.32
CA LEU A 45 9.47 -4.27 16.53
C LEU A 45 9.19 -4.60 18.00
N MET A 46 8.23 -5.50 18.24
CA MET A 46 7.65 -5.87 19.56
C MET A 46 6.63 -4.90 20.17
N ASN A 47 6.52 -3.65 19.69
CA ASN A 47 5.65 -2.63 20.30
C ASN A 47 4.36 -2.34 19.50
N ASN A 48 4.21 -2.90 18.30
CA ASN A 48 3.11 -2.62 17.39
C ASN A 48 2.59 -3.89 16.71
N PRO A 49 1.25 -4.10 16.59
CA PRO A 49 0.67 -5.22 15.86
C PRO A 49 1.08 -5.34 14.38
N PHE A 50 1.61 -4.28 13.76
CA PHE A 50 2.03 -4.25 12.37
C PHE A 50 3.52 -4.55 12.16
N LEU A 51 4.34 -4.60 13.23
CA LEU A 51 5.76 -4.99 13.19
C LEU A 51 6.55 -4.36 12.02
N LEU A 52 6.46 -3.04 11.85
CA LEU A 52 6.92 -2.34 10.64
C LEU A 52 8.44 -2.37 10.44
N SER A 53 9.21 -2.16 11.50
CA SER A 53 10.67 -1.99 11.46
C SER A 53 11.30 -1.99 12.86
N ASN A 54 12.58 -2.38 12.96
CA ASN A 54 13.47 -2.23 14.14
C ASN A 54 14.23 -0.91 14.13
N SER A 55 13.79 0.02 13.30
CA SER A 55 14.40 1.33 13.14
C SER A 55 13.29 2.35 12.93
N LYS A 56 13.47 3.54 13.52
CA LYS A 56 12.64 4.73 13.29
C LYS A 56 12.52 5.16 11.82
N LYS A 57 13.33 4.59 10.92
CA LYS A 57 13.29 4.85 9.49
C LYS A 57 13.24 3.54 8.70
N LEU A 58 12.25 3.43 7.83
CA LEU A 58 12.13 2.36 6.85
C LEU A 58 12.21 2.96 5.45
N GLU A 59 13.32 2.71 4.75
CA GLU A 59 13.58 3.24 3.41
C GLU A 59 13.60 2.12 2.37
N PHE A 60 12.82 2.30 1.31
CA PHE A 60 12.82 1.42 0.14
C PHE A 60 13.23 2.22 -1.08
N THR A 61 14.24 1.73 -1.80
CA THR A 61 14.64 2.31 -3.08
C THR A 61 14.27 1.37 -4.22
N LEU A 62 13.45 1.86 -5.15
CA LEU A 62 13.04 1.14 -6.35
C LEU A 62 13.83 1.69 -7.53
N TYR A 63 14.66 0.83 -8.13
CA TYR A 63 15.51 1.14 -9.29
C TYR A 63 14.92 0.49 -10.55
N PRO A 64 14.14 1.17 -11.39
CA PRO A 64 13.69 0.63 -12.66
C PRO A 64 14.89 0.37 -13.59
N PRO A 65 14.88 -0.70 -14.40
CA PRO A 65 13.83 -1.71 -14.51
C PRO A 65 13.92 -2.86 -13.49
N LYS A 66 14.93 -2.87 -12.60
CA LYS A 66 15.27 -4.01 -11.73
C LYS A 66 14.23 -4.28 -10.64
N VAL A 67 13.76 -3.23 -9.96
CA VAL A 67 12.80 -3.34 -8.86
C VAL A 67 11.67 -2.34 -9.08
N LYS A 68 10.51 -2.85 -9.49
CA LYS A 68 9.32 -2.02 -9.82
C LYS A 68 8.30 -1.96 -8.69
N ALA A 69 8.38 -2.85 -7.71
CA ALA A 69 7.46 -2.86 -6.59
C ALA A 69 8.08 -3.48 -5.33
N ILE A 70 7.69 -2.93 -4.17
CA ILE A 70 7.88 -3.53 -2.86
C ILE A 70 6.51 -3.87 -2.28
N LYS A 71 6.40 -5.04 -1.65
CA LYS A 71 5.17 -5.56 -1.06
C LYS A 71 5.41 -5.86 0.41
N MET A 72 4.69 -5.18 1.29
CA MET A 72 4.72 -5.41 2.73
C MET A 72 3.43 -6.10 3.17
N SER A 73 3.53 -7.29 3.77
CA SER A 73 2.38 -8.07 4.23
C SER A 73 2.20 -7.96 5.75
N PHE A 74 0.95 -7.85 6.20
CA PHE A 74 0.57 -7.56 7.59
C PHE A 74 -0.43 -8.60 8.13
N GLY A 75 -0.24 -9.86 7.76
CA GLY A 75 -1.14 -10.96 8.13
C GLY A 75 -2.48 -10.92 7.39
N GLU A 76 -3.46 -11.64 7.93
CA GLU A 76 -4.77 -11.81 7.33
C GLU A 76 -5.71 -10.60 7.53
N GLY A 77 -6.61 -10.43 6.58
CA GLY A 77 -7.73 -9.49 6.63
C GLY A 77 -7.60 -8.28 5.72
N ASN A 78 -8.40 -7.26 6.03
CA ASN A 78 -8.53 -6.04 5.23
C ASN A 78 -8.04 -4.81 5.98
N TRP A 79 -7.68 -3.75 5.24
CA TRP A 79 -7.42 -2.45 5.84
C TRP A 79 -8.72 -1.74 6.18
N SER A 80 -9.29 -1.98 7.36
CA SER A 80 -10.41 -1.18 7.85
C SER A 80 -9.96 0.27 8.13
N PRO A 81 -10.86 1.27 8.12
CA PRO A 81 -10.49 2.63 8.49
C PRO A 81 -9.84 2.76 9.87
N LYS A 82 -10.29 1.92 10.82
CA LYS A 82 -9.71 1.83 12.17
C LYS A 82 -8.28 1.27 12.14
N ASP A 83 -8.01 0.28 11.30
CA ASP A 83 -6.65 -0.28 11.18
C ASP A 83 -5.69 0.68 10.48
N VAL A 84 -6.15 1.41 9.46
CA VAL A 84 -5.36 2.48 8.85
C VAL A 84 -5.06 3.57 9.87
N GLN A 85 -6.04 3.97 10.68
CA GLN A 85 -5.83 4.93 11.76
C GLN A 85 -4.80 4.43 12.79
N LYS A 86 -4.87 3.16 13.19
CA LYS A 86 -3.87 2.55 14.08
C LYS A 86 -2.49 2.59 13.44
N LEU A 87 -2.36 2.15 12.18
CA LEU A 87 -1.09 2.16 11.44
C LEU A 87 -0.47 3.56 11.44
N VAL A 88 -1.26 4.57 11.07
CA VAL A 88 -0.84 5.97 11.01
C VAL A 88 -0.43 6.50 12.38
N GLY A 89 -1.06 6.05 13.47
CA GLY A 89 -0.66 6.41 14.84
C GLY A 89 0.78 6.02 15.21
N PHE A 90 1.43 5.13 14.45
CA PHE A 90 2.83 4.76 14.62
C PHE A 90 3.79 5.46 13.64
N LEU A 91 3.29 6.37 12.81
CA LEU A 91 4.06 7.07 11.79
C LEU A 91 4.25 8.53 12.20
N GLU A 92 5.46 9.04 12.05
CA GLU A 92 5.73 10.48 12.09
C GLU A 92 5.48 11.10 10.71
N SER A 93 5.94 10.43 9.65
CA SER A 93 5.74 10.91 8.29
C SER A 93 5.96 9.81 7.26
N PHE A 94 5.48 10.10 6.05
CA PHE A 94 5.74 9.32 4.85
C PHE A 94 6.25 10.23 3.75
N GLU A 95 7.30 9.78 3.05
CA GLU A 95 7.93 10.53 1.98
C GLU A 95 8.05 9.69 0.71
N ILE A 96 7.81 10.33 -0.44
CA ILE A 96 8.13 9.81 -1.77
C ILE A 96 9.11 10.78 -2.42
N ILE A 97 10.29 10.29 -2.79
CA ILE A 97 11.33 11.10 -3.43
C ILE A 97 11.63 10.51 -4.81
N SER A 98 11.50 11.32 -5.85
CA SER A 98 11.98 11.05 -7.21
C SER A 98 12.72 12.29 -7.74
N PRO A 99 13.43 12.21 -8.88
CA PRO A 99 14.08 13.38 -9.46
C PRO A 99 13.13 14.54 -9.77
N SER A 100 11.87 14.23 -10.09
CA SER A 100 10.84 15.19 -10.47
C SER A 100 9.94 15.66 -9.31
N GLN A 101 9.94 14.97 -8.16
CA GLN A 101 9.03 15.31 -7.06
C GLN A 101 9.57 14.87 -5.70
N HIS A 102 9.23 15.66 -4.67
CA HIS A 102 9.35 15.28 -3.27
C HIS A 102 8.01 15.50 -2.60
N ILE A 103 7.32 14.41 -2.29
CA ILE A 103 6.06 14.43 -1.52
C ILE A 103 6.41 14.06 -0.09
N LYS A 104 6.09 14.93 0.86
CA LYS A 104 6.18 14.66 2.30
C LYS A 104 4.81 14.83 2.94
N ILE A 105 4.36 13.84 3.69
CA ILE A 105 3.12 13.87 4.45
C ILE A 105 3.47 13.59 5.92
N ASP A 106 3.43 14.63 6.74
CA ASP A 106 3.74 14.59 8.18
C ASP A 106 2.55 14.97 9.07
N SER A 107 1.37 15.12 8.46
CA SER A 107 0.09 15.31 9.16
C SER A 107 -0.64 13.96 9.28
N LEU A 108 -0.95 13.53 10.50
CA LEU A 108 -1.67 12.27 10.74
C LEU A 108 -3.03 12.21 10.00
N PRO A 109 -3.90 13.25 10.04
CA PRO A 109 -5.13 13.26 9.23
C PRO A 109 -4.85 13.08 7.73
N MET A 110 -3.90 13.83 7.18
CA MET A 110 -3.56 13.72 5.75
C MET A 110 -3.01 12.34 5.40
N LEU A 111 -2.18 11.74 6.26
CA LEU A 111 -1.60 10.43 6.03
C LEU A 111 -2.67 9.33 6.06
N LYS A 112 -3.61 9.42 7.01
CA LYS A 112 -4.78 8.54 7.06
C LYS A 112 -5.59 8.64 5.77
N ASP A 113 -5.96 9.84 5.34
CA ASP A 113 -6.79 10.03 4.15
C ASP A 113 -6.04 9.58 2.88
N PHE A 114 -4.73 9.88 2.80
CA PHE A 114 -3.85 9.43 1.73
C PHE A 114 -3.84 7.90 1.59
N LEU A 115 -3.70 7.16 2.70
CA LEU A 115 -3.70 5.69 2.69
C LEU A 115 -5.10 5.11 2.43
N LEU A 116 -6.16 5.71 2.98
CA LEU A 116 -7.54 5.27 2.75
C LEU A 116 -7.96 5.39 1.28
N ALA A 117 -7.63 6.50 0.62
CA ALA A 117 -7.92 6.72 -0.80
C ALA A 117 -7.22 5.70 -1.72
N ARG A 118 -6.16 5.06 -1.22
CA ARG A 118 -5.33 4.07 -1.93
C ARG A 118 -5.70 2.63 -1.62
N ARG A 119 -6.76 2.37 -0.86
CA ARG A 119 -7.27 1.01 -0.65
C ARG A 119 -7.82 0.43 -1.96
N ARG A 120 -7.45 -0.82 -2.26
CA ARG A 120 -7.80 -1.58 -3.47
C ARG A 120 -8.05 -3.06 -3.13
N GLY A 121 -8.68 -3.77 -4.06
CA GLY A 121 -9.04 -5.18 -3.92
C GLY A 121 -10.32 -5.40 -3.10
N ILE A 122 -10.79 -6.66 -3.06
CA ILE A 122 -11.98 -7.08 -2.31
C ILE A 122 -11.79 -6.69 -0.84
N GLY A 123 -12.77 -5.98 -0.26
CA GLY A 123 -12.72 -5.48 1.12
C GLY A 123 -11.67 -4.40 1.41
N GLY A 124 -10.87 -3.98 0.41
CA GLY A 124 -9.73 -3.09 0.63
C GLY A 124 -8.54 -3.79 1.30
N ALA A 125 -8.28 -5.04 0.93
CA ALA A 125 -7.14 -5.84 1.42
C ALA A 125 -5.77 -5.21 1.15
N ARG A 126 -5.66 -4.35 0.13
CA ARG A 126 -4.40 -3.76 -0.31
C ARG A 126 -4.44 -2.25 -0.23
N ILE A 127 -3.35 -1.61 0.18
CA ILE A 127 -3.11 -0.18 -0.05
C ILE A 127 -2.06 -0.09 -1.15
N GLU A 128 -2.38 0.63 -2.22
CA GLU A 128 -1.50 0.76 -3.38
C GLU A 128 -0.99 2.19 -3.53
N ILE A 129 0.32 2.37 -3.31
CA ILE A 129 1.02 3.63 -3.47
C ILE A 129 1.85 3.53 -4.75
N ALA A 130 1.30 4.03 -5.86
CA ALA A 130 1.95 4.03 -7.16
C ALA A 130 2.48 5.43 -7.51
N VAL A 131 3.74 5.49 -7.94
CA VAL A 131 4.31 6.67 -8.61
C VAL A 131 4.17 6.45 -10.11
N MET A 132 3.29 7.23 -10.74
CA MET A 132 2.95 7.11 -12.15
C MET A 132 3.87 7.94 -13.03
N ARG A 133 4.03 7.53 -14.29
CA ARG A 133 4.62 8.39 -15.31
C ARG A 133 3.73 9.63 -15.52
N PRO A 134 4.32 10.80 -15.85
CA PRO A 134 3.57 11.88 -16.44
C PRO A 134 2.85 11.33 -17.69
N VAL A 135 1.54 11.56 -17.80
CA VAL A 135 0.82 11.29 -19.04
C VAL A 135 1.37 12.30 -20.05
N LEU A 136 2.18 11.84 -21.00
CA LEU A 136 2.53 12.64 -22.17
C LEU A 136 1.22 12.94 -22.87
N ASN A 137 0.85 14.21 -22.94
CA ASN A 137 -0.29 14.65 -23.71
C ASN A 137 0.12 14.55 -25.18
N ASP A 138 -0.49 13.65 -25.96
CA ASP A 138 -0.18 13.40 -27.38
C ASP A 138 -0.34 14.63 -28.31
N LYS A 139 -0.66 15.81 -27.75
CA LYS A 139 -0.76 17.07 -28.49
C LYS A 139 0.59 17.73 -28.77
N ASP A 140 1.67 17.34 -28.09
CA ASP A 140 3.00 17.94 -28.30
C ASP A 140 3.83 17.18 -29.35
N ALA A 141 3.29 16.10 -29.93
CA ALA A 141 3.99 15.26 -30.92
C ALA A 141 3.70 15.63 -32.39
N MET A 142 2.99 16.73 -32.66
CA MET A 142 2.64 17.16 -34.04
C MET A 142 3.21 18.52 -34.47
N THR A 143 4.23 19.03 -33.80
CA THR A 143 5.00 20.18 -34.31
C THR A 143 6.47 19.85 -34.35
N HIS A 144 6.89 19.11 -35.38
CA HIS A 144 8.19 19.25 -36.04
C HIS A 144 8.11 18.65 -37.45
#